data_AF-A0A326U658-F1
#
_entry.id   AF-A0A326U658-F1
#
_cell.length_a   1.000
_cell.length_b   1.000
_cell.length_c   1.000
_cell.angle_alpha   90.00
_cell.angle_beta   90.00
_cell.angle_gamma   90.00
#
_symmetry.space_group_name_H-M   'P 1'
#
loop_
_entity.id
_entity.type
_entity.pdbx_description
1 polymer ?
#
loop_
_entity_poly.entity_id
_entity_poly.type
_entity_poly.pdbx_seq_one_letter_code
_entity_poly.pdbx_strand_id
1 'polypeptide(L)' 'MSAQDIQDVIASFVRSTLYARDAGFDGGEIHGANGYLIDQFLTTYTNQRTDRYGGSVKNRVRFAAEIVRLFARLLARTIP' A
#
# COMPACT_ATOMS: atom_id res chain seq x y z
N MET A 1 -7.23 -12.63 -2.71
CA MET A 1 -5.82 -12.42 -2.35
C MET A 1 -5.45 -13.29 -1.15
N SER A 2 -4.53 -14.22 -1.34
CA SER A 2 -3.84 -14.92 -0.26
C SER A 2 -2.94 -13.96 0.53
N ALA A 3 -2.38 -14.41 1.65
CA ALA A 3 -1.37 -13.63 2.37
C ALA A 3 -0.12 -13.39 1.50
N GLN A 4 0.25 -14.35 0.65
CA GLN A 4 1.37 -14.23 -0.28
C GLN A 4 1.08 -13.16 -1.33
N ASP A 5 -0.12 -13.16 -1.94
CA ASP A 5 -0.51 -12.16 -2.94
C ASP A 5 -0.40 -10.73 -2.37
N ILE A 6 -0.77 -10.56 -1.09
CA ILE A 6 -0.67 -9.26 -0.41
C ILE A 6 0.79 -8.84 -0.27
N GLN A 7 1.68 -9.76 0.11
CA GLN A 7 3.11 -9.47 0.20
C GLN A 7 3.71 -9.16 -1.18
N ASP A 8 3.31 -9.88 -2.23
CA ASP A 8 3.79 -9.66 -3.59
C ASP A 8 3.36 -8.29 -4.14
N VAL A 9 2.13 -7.85 -3.82
CA VAL A 9 1.67 -6.50 -4.15
C VAL A 9 2.46 -5.44 -3.38
N ILE A 10 2.69 -5.63 -2.08
CA ILE A 10 3.54 -4.71 -1.28
C ILE A 10 4.94 -4.61 -1.89
N ALA A 11 5.54 -5.74 -2.27
CA ALA A 11 6.85 -5.77 -2.92
C ALA A 11 6.84 -5.06 -4.29
N SER A 12 5.72 -5.10 -5.01
CA SER A 12 5.55 -4.38 -6.26
C SER A 12 5.48 -2.86 -6.05
N PHE A 13 4.78 -2.38 -5.01
CA PHE A 13 4.82 -0.95 -4.65
C PHE A 13 6.25 -0.50 -4.33
N VAL A 14 7.00 -1.26 -3.54
CA VAL A 14 8.41 -0.98 -3.23
C VAL A 14 9.24 -0.85 -4.51
N ARG A 15 9.10 -1.79 -5.44
CA ARG A 15 9.84 -1.80 -6.70
C ARG A 15 9.51 -0.58 -7.56
N SER A 16 8.22 -0.24 -7.68
CA SER A 16 7.78 0.95 -8.41
C SER A 16 8.30 2.24 -7.78
N THR A 17 8.37 2.34 -6.44
CA THR A 17 8.96 3.49 -5.75
C THR A 17 10.45 3.63 -6.06
N LEU A 18 11.19 2.51 -6.09
CA LEU A 18 12.61 2.52 -6.46
C LEU A 18 12.80 2.97 -7.91
N TYR A 19 11.97 2.48 -8.84
CA TYR A 19 12.02 2.93 -10.23
C TYR A 19 11.69 4.41 -10.39
N ALA A 20 10.68 4.92 -9.68
CA ALA A 20 10.36 6.35 -9.68
C ALA A 20 11.55 7.19 -9.16
N ARG A 21 12.18 6.75 -8.06
CA ARG A 21 13.39 7.40 -7.54
C ARG A 21 14.52 7.38 -8.56
N ASP A 22 14.80 6.22 -9.16
CA ASP A 22 15.91 6.05 -10.10
C ASP A 22 15.66 6.82 -11.41
N ALA A 23 14.40 7.08 -11.76
CA ALA A 23 13.99 7.95 -12.86
C ALA A 23 14.03 9.46 -12.52
N GLY A 24 14.36 9.84 -11.28
CA GLY A 24 14.52 11.23 -10.86
C GLY A 24 13.22 11.93 -10.45
N PHE A 25 12.17 11.20 -10.07
CA PHE A 25 10.96 11.82 -9.51
C PHE A 25 11.23 12.36 -8.10
N ASP A 26 10.76 13.58 -7.83
CA ASP A 26 10.86 14.25 -6.53
C ASP A 26 9.81 13.78 -5.51
N GLY A 27 8.91 12.88 -5.91
CA GLY A 27 7.85 12.38 -5.06
C GLY A 27 6.95 11.39 -5.79
N GLY A 28 5.95 10.89 -5.08
CA GLY A 28 4.93 10.05 -5.68
C GLY A 28 3.69 9.98 -4.82
N GLU A 29 2.60 9.58 -5.44
CA GLU A 29 1.31 9.39 -4.80
C GLU A 29 0.94 7.91 -4.78
N ILE A 30 0.44 7.44 -3.64
CA ILE A 30 -0.16 6.11 -3.54
C ILE A 30 -1.66 6.25 -3.80
N HIS A 31 -2.13 5.70 -4.91
CA HIS A 31 -3.55 5.78 -5.25
C HIS A 31 -4.40 4.88 -4.34
N GLY A 32 -5.10 5.51 -3.39
CA GLY A 32 -5.88 4.85 -2.34
C GLY A 32 -7.40 4.98 -2.45
N ALA A 33 -7.94 5.37 -3.61
CA ALA A 33 -9.33 5.79 -3.77
C ALA A 33 -10.03 5.08 -4.96
N ASN A 34 -11.27 5.51 -5.26
CA ASN A 34 -12.04 5.15 -6.46
C ASN A 34 -12.34 3.65 -6.63
N GLY A 35 -12.47 2.89 -5.54
CA GLY A 35 -12.78 1.46 -5.58
C GLY A 35 -11.62 0.58 -6.06
N TYR A 36 -10.41 1.14 -6.23
CA TYR A 36 -9.21 0.36 -6.54
C TYR A 36 -8.67 -0.36 -5.31
N LEU A 37 -7.61 -1.14 -5.51
CA LEU A 37 -7.16 -2.16 -4.57
C LEU A 37 -7.02 -1.70 -3.12
N ILE A 38 -6.36 -0.55 -2.86
CA ILE A 38 -6.20 -0.06 -1.49
C ILE A 38 -7.56 0.32 -0.88
N ASP A 39 -8.42 1.00 -1.65
CA ASP A 39 -9.78 1.37 -1.23
C ASP A 39 -10.64 0.12 -0.94
N GLN A 40 -10.44 -0.95 -1.72
CA GLN A 40 -11.08 -2.24 -1.49
C GLN A 40 -10.67 -2.89 -0.16
N PHE A 41 -9.48 -2.57 0.39
CA PHE A 41 -9.13 -3.02 1.74
C PHE A 41 -9.74 -2.12 2.82
N LEU A 42 -9.94 -0.83 2.55
CA LEU A 42 -10.42 0.15 3.53
C LEU A 42 -11.92 0.02 3.81
N THR A 43 -12.72 -0.27 2.78
CA THR A 43 -14.18 -0.22 2.88
C THR A 43 -14.78 -1.54 3.34
N THR A 44 -15.82 -1.46 4.19
CA THR A 44 -16.48 -2.64 4.77
C THR A 44 -17.33 -3.41 3.79
N TYR A 45 -17.78 -2.79 2.69
CA TYR A 45 -18.64 -3.45 1.71
C TYR A 45 -17.85 -4.29 0.69
N THR A 46 -16.58 -3.97 0.45
CA THR A 46 -15.68 -4.78 -0.40
C THR A 46 -14.80 -5.72 0.43
N ASN A 47 -14.25 -5.26 1.56
CA ASN A 47 -13.41 -6.09 2.43
C ASN A 47 -14.23 -6.94 3.40
N GLN A 48 -14.63 -8.13 2.94
CA GLN A 48 -15.30 -9.14 3.77
C GLN A 48 -14.33 -10.15 4.40
N ARG A 49 -13.03 -9.84 4.50
CA ARG A 49 -12.03 -10.77 5.04
C ARG A 49 -12.20 -10.94 6.56
N THR A 50 -11.86 -12.13 7.04
CA THR A 50 -11.86 -12.48 8.47
C THR A 50 -10.44 -12.60 9.06
N ASP A 51 -9.41 -12.35 8.26
CA ASP A 51 -8.01 -12.42 8.68
C ASP A 51 -7.48 -11.07 9.20
N ARG A 52 -6.16 -10.98 9.39
CA ARG A 52 -5.48 -9.75 9.89
C ARG A 52 -5.64 -8.52 8.99
N TYR A 53 -6.21 -8.67 7.79
CA TYR A 53 -6.44 -7.58 6.83
C TYR A 53 -7.92 -7.21 6.68
N GLY A 54 -8.84 -7.83 7.42
CA GLY A 54 -10.27 -7.49 7.41
C GLY A 54 -10.93 -7.43 8.79
N GLY A 55 -12.25 -7.19 8.79
CA GLY A 55 -13.05 -7.01 10.00
C GLY A 55 -12.84 -5.63 10.61
N SER A 56 -12.05 -5.53 11.69
CA SER A 56 -11.84 -4.27 12.42
C SER A 56 -11.22 -3.16 11.56
N VAL A 57 -11.47 -1.89 11.91
CA VAL A 57 -10.84 -0.73 11.24
C VAL A 57 -9.33 -0.90 11.17
N LYS A 58 -8.68 -1.26 12.29
CA LYS A 58 -7.23 -1.49 12.39
C LYS A 58 -6.70 -2.50 11.38
N ASN A 59 -7.45 -3.56 11.12
CA ASN A 59 -7.06 -4.58 10.14
C ASN A 59 -7.25 -4.09 8.72
N ARG A 60 -8.34 -3.37 8.43
CA ARG A 60 -8.62 -2.81 7.10
C ARG A 60 -7.61 -1.76 6.66
N VAL A 61 -7.16 -0.88 7.56
CA VAL A 61 -6.07 0.09 7.27
C VAL A 61 -4.68 -0.55 7.21
N ARG A 62 -4.50 -1.80 7.66
CA ARG A 62 -3.16 -2.42 7.78
C ARG A 62 -2.42 -2.45 6.45
N PHE A 63 -3.10 -2.86 5.38
CA PHE A 63 -2.49 -2.98 4.05
C PHE A 63 -2.00 -1.62 3.54
N ALA A 64 -2.85 -0.60 3.60
CA ALA A 64 -2.50 0.77 3.23
C ALA A 64 -1.31 1.30 4.07
N ALA A 65 -1.35 1.09 5.40
CA ALA A 65 -0.30 1.53 6.30
C ALA A 65 1.05 0.83 6.04
N GLU A 66 1.04 -0.47 5.71
CA GLU A 66 2.24 -1.21 5.34
C GLU A 66 2.90 -0.61 4.08
N ILE A 67 2.11 -0.27 3.06
CA ILE A 67 2.58 0.38 1.83
C ILE A 67 3.12 1.78 2.11
N VAL A 68 2.34 2.65 2.76
CA VAL A 68 2.74 4.05 3.05
C VAL A 68 4.03 4.10 3.86
N ARG A 69 4.17 3.22 4.86
CA ARG A 69 5.39 3.14 5.68
C ARG A 69 6.62 2.79 4.85
N LEU A 70 6.50 1.85 3.91
CA LEU A 70 7.62 1.47 3.04
C LEU A 70 7.93 2.57 2.04
N PHE A 71 6.91 3.16 1.42
CA PHE A 71 7.03 4.29 0.51
C PHE A 71 7.77 5.47 1.15
N ALA A 72 7.34 5.92 2.33
CA ALA A 72 7.96 7.01 3.05
C ALA A 72 9.43 6.71 3.42
N ARG A 73 9.73 5.48 3.84
CA ARG A 73 11.11 5.06 4.15
C ARG A 73 12.05 5.12 2.94
N LEU A 74 11.53 4.84 1.74
CA LEU A 74 12.33 4.83 0.51
C LEU A 74 12.57 6.24 -0.03
N LEU A 75 11.64 7.17 0.18
CA LEU A 75 11.77 8.57 -0.26
C LEU A 75 12.51 9.48 0.74
N ALA A 76 12.54 9.14 2.04
CA ALA A 76 13.21 9.93 3.08
C ALA A 76 14.74 10.09 2.91
N ARG A 77 15.34 9.50 1.86
CA ARG A 77 16.75 9.70 1.50
C ARG A 77 16.96 10.70 0.36
N THR A 78 15.89 11.20 -0.24
CA THR A 78 15.93 12.04 -1.45
C THR A 78 15.36 13.44 -1.23
N ILE A 79 14.64 13.67 -0.12
CA ILE A 79 13.96 14.94 0.18
C ILE A 79 14.25 15.32 1.65
N PRO A 80 14.73 16.54 1.94
CA PRO A 80 14.86 17.04 3.31
C PRO A 80 13.50 17.17 4.04
#